data_AF-A0A0F9TLL3-F1
#
_entry.id   AF-A0A0F9TLL3-F1
#
_cell.length_a   1.000
_cell.length_b   1.000
_cell.length_c   1.000
_cell.angle_alpha   90.00
_cell.angle_beta   90.00
_cell.angle_gamma   90.00
#
_symmetry.space_group_name_H-M   'P 1'
#
loop_
_entity.id
_entity.type
_entity.pdbx_description
1 polymer ?
#
loop_
_entity_poly.entity_id
_entity_poly.type
_entity_poly.pdbx_seq_one_letter_code
_entity_poly.pdbx_strand_id
1 'polypeptide(L)'
;MATTMNPEKARQQKRDWREKNRETVTECNRKYREANRAILRARARKYREENLDKVRAANRKWFEENPDKAKQCYRNYYRANQEAATEYQRNRRAANPQLAHARDRNYYEKNAAVISKRARKWRDEHPEESRAKDARGRHARRARERGVESERLNPLAVFVSDDYICQRCGLNVHQYKGPGWYRDRATIDHIIALANTNRGGDNTSNNRQTMCSMCNSEKGHGDDDPTRRPSAARAVRDKAARDRGELSRDIQMSDEAQAKRIRGRYRI
;
A
#
# COMPACT_ATOMS: atom_id res chain seq x y z
N MET A 1 -84.10 1.33 -28.79
CA MET A 1 -82.78 0.93 -29.33
C MET A 1 -81.73 1.23 -28.26
N ALA A 2 -81.13 0.20 -27.66
CA ALA A 2 -80.08 0.38 -26.66
C ALA A 2 -78.76 0.69 -27.36
N THR A 3 -78.31 1.94 -27.25
CA THR A 3 -77.03 2.40 -27.80
C THR A 3 -75.89 1.71 -27.05
N THR A 4 -75.42 0.58 -27.55
CA THR A 4 -74.25 -0.10 -26.98
C THR A 4 -73.04 0.80 -27.14
N MET A 5 -72.58 1.43 -26.06
CA MET A 5 -71.33 2.19 -26.08
C MET A 5 -70.20 1.29 -26.57
N ASN A 6 -69.52 1.70 -27.63
CA ASN A 6 -68.35 1.00 -28.15
C ASN A 6 -67.27 0.89 -27.03
N PRO A 7 -66.88 -0.34 -26.63
CA PRO A 7 -65.93 -0.57 -25.54
C PRO A 7 -64.57 0.14 -25.69
N GLU A 8 -64.12 0.37 -26.93
CA GLU A 8 -62.88 1.09 -27.20
C GLU A 8 -63.01 2.58 -26.91
N LYS A 9 -64.14 3.20 -27.29
CA LYS A 9 -64.43 4.60 -26.97
C LYS A 9 -64.52 4.82 -25.46
N ALA A 10 -65.10 3.88 -24.73
CA ALA A 10 -65.13 3.93 -23.26
C ALA A 10 -63.74 3.76 -22.63
N ARG A 11 -62.86 2.94 -23.21
CA ARG A 11 -61.45 2.81 -22.77
C ARG A 11 -60.65 4.08 -23.05
N GLN A 12 -60.85 4.71 -24.21
CA GLN A 12 -60.18 5.94 -24.58
C GLN A 12 -60.59 7.10 -23.67
N GLN A 13 -61.89 7.29 -23.45
CA GLN A 13 -62.40 8.30 -22.52
C GLN A 13 -61.84 8.12 -21.10
N LYS A 14 -61.69 6.87 -20.63
CA LYS A 14 -61.03 6.58 -19.34
C LYS A 14 -59.54 6.90 -19.35
N ARG A 15 -58.82 6.71 -20.45
CA ARG A 15 -57.41 7.08 -20.60
C ARG A 15 -57.25 8.61 -20.56
N ASP A 16 -58.03 9.32 -21.37
CA ASP A 16 -57.98 10.78 -21.47
C ASP A 16 -58.36 11.44 -20.13
N TRP A 17 -59.35 10.88 -19.43
CA TRP A 17 -59.69 11.33 -18.07
C TRP A 17 -58.55 11.08 -17.07
N ARG A 18 -57.91 9.90 -17.10
CA ARG A 18 -56.78 9.58 -16.23
C ARG A 18 -55.56 10.44 -16.51
N GLU A 19 -55.35 10.84 -17.75
CA GLU A 19 -54.25 11.72 -18.15
C GLU A 19 -54.49 13.15 -17.65
N LYS A 20 -55.68 13.70 -17.89
CA LYS A 20 -56.08 15.02 -17.39
C LYS A 20 -56.15 15.10 -15.87
N ASN A 21 -56.40 13.97 -15.19
CA ASN A 21 -56.48 13.89 -13.72
C ASN A 21 -55.30 13.12 -13.12
N ARG A 22 -54.17 13.01 -13.83
CA ARG A 22 -53.04 12.18 -13.40
C ARG A 22 -52.48 12.62 -12.06
N GLU A 23 -52.29 13.92 -11.87
CA GLU A 23 -51.70 14.48 -10.66
C GLU A 23 -52.64 14.35 -9.47
N THR A 24 -53.92 14.67 -9.66
CA THR A 24 -54.96 14.55 -8.62
C THR A 24 -55.16 13.11 -8.18
N VAL A 25 -55.19 12.16 -9.13
CA VAL A 25 -55.25 10.72 -8.83
C VAL A 25 -53.98 10.23 -8.14
N THR A 26 -52.81 10.69 -8.56
CA THR A 26 -51.53 10.30 -7.94
C THR A 26 -51.46 10.78 -6.50
N GLU A 27 -51.85 12.03 -6.24
CA GLU A 27 -51.85 12.64 -4.92
C GLU A 27 -52.89 12.00 -3.99
N CYS A 28 -54.10 11.73 -4.50
CA CYS A 28 -55.11 10.99 -3.75
C CYS A 28 -54.62 9.58 -3.38
N ASN A 29 -54.00 8.87 -4.32
CA ASN A 29 -53.40 7.56 -4.06
C ASN A 29 -52.23 7.63 -3.06
N ARG A 30 -51.42 8.69 -3.10
CA ARG A 30 -50.34 8.92 -2.13
C ARG A 30 -50.90 9.05 -0.72
N LYS A 31 -51.88 9.95 -0.52
CA LYS A 31 -52.56 10.15 0.77
C LYS A 31 -53.22 8.86 1.27
N TYR A 32 -53.88 8.11 0.39
CA TYR A 32 -54.46 6.81 0.72
C TYR A 32 -53.40 5.81 1.19
N ARG A 33 -52.28 5.68 0.45
CA ARG A 33 -51.19 4.76 0.80
C ARG A 33 -50.50 5.14 2.11
N GLU A 34 -50.37 6.44 2.39
CA GLU A 34 -49.80 6.95 3.64
C GLU A 34 -50.70 6.66 4.83
N ALA A 35 -51.98 7.04 4.75
CA ALA A 35 -52.98 6.79 5.79
C ALA A 35 -53.18 5.29 6.06
N ASN A 36 -53.06 4.44 5.03
CA ASN A 36 -53.27 2.99 5.13
C ASN A 36 -51.96 2.19 5.15
N ARG A 37 -50.81 2.82 5.36
CA ARG A 37 -49.49 2.18 5.23
C ARG A 37 -49.35 0.92 6.09
N ALA A 38 -49.83 0.97 7.33
CA ALA A 38 -49.77 -0.17 8.26
C ALA A 38 -50.66 -1.34 7.79
N ILE A 39 -51.89 -1.03 7.36
CA ILE A 39 -52.88 -2.01 6.88
C ILE A 39 -52.38 -2.69 5.60
N LEU A 40 -51.91 -1.90 4.63
CA LEU A 40 -51.35 -2.43 3.38
C LEU A 40 -50.13 -3.31 3.63
N ARG A 41 -49.25 -2.93 4.57
CA ARG A 41 -48.10 -3.76 4.98
C ARG A 41 -48.54 -5.07 5.64
N ALA A 42 -49.54 -5.03 6.52
CA ALA A 42 -50.07 -6.23 7.17
C ALA A 42 -50.67 -7.20 6.15
N ARG A 43 -51.50 -6.69 5.22
CA ARG A 43 -52.05 -7.48 4.12
C ARG A 43 -50.95 -8.08 3.24
N ALA A 44 -49.93 -7.30 2.90
CA ALA A 44 -48.79 -7.78 2.11
C ALA A 44 -47.97 -8.85 2.85
N ARG A 45 -47.79 -8.74 4.17
CA ARG A 45 -47.13 -9.78 4.98
C ARG A 45 -47.93 -11.07 4.95
N LYS A 46 -49.22 -11.01 5.27
CA LYS A 46 -50.13 -12.17 5.24
C LYS A 46 -50.09 -12.88 3.87
N TYR A 47 -50.16 -12.11 2.78
CA TYR A 47 -50.05 -12.68 1.44
C TYR A 47 -48.70 -13.38 1.20
N ARG A 48 -47.57 -12.80 1.63
CA ARG A 48 -46.24 -13.43 1.46
C ARG A 48 -46.08 -14.68 2.31
N GLU A 49 -46.64 -14.70 3.52
CA GLU A 49 -46.62 -15.86 4.41
C GLU A 49 -47.43 -17.01 3.80
N GLU A 50 -48.67 -16.73 3.37
CA GLU A 50 -49.56 -17.71 2.75
C GLU A 50 -49.12 -18.17 1.35
N ASN A 51 -48.29 -17.37 0.66
CA ASN A 51 -47.82 -17.64 -0.70
C ASN A 51 -46.29 -17.70 -0.81
N LEU A 52 -45.62 -18.13 0.26
CA LEU A 52 -44.16 -18.12 0.35
C LEU A 52 -43.49 -18.85 -0.81
N ASP A 53 -44.03 -20.02 -1.19
CA ASP A 53 -43.47 -20.83 -2.27
C ASP A 53 -43.62 -20.18 -3.64
N LYS A 54 -44.77 -19.54 -3.90
CA LYS A 54 -44.99 -18.77 -5.14
C LYS A 54 -44.03 -17.58 -5.23
N VAL A 55 -43.82 -16.87 -4.11
CA VAL A 55 -42.88 -15.75 -4.04
C VAL A 55 -41.44 -16.22 -4.26
N ARG A 56 -41.04 -17.33 -3.62
CA ARG A 56 -39.70 -17.91 -3.80
C ARG A 56 -39.47 -18.40 -5.22
N ALA A 57 -40.46 -19.06 -5.83
CA ALA A 57 -40.38 -19.52 -7.21
C ALA A 57 -40.25 -18.35 -8.19
N ALA A 58 -41.06 -17.29 -8.01
CA ALA A 58 -40.95 -16.08 -8.82
C ALA A 58 -39.59 -15.37 -8.64
N ASN A 59 -39.09 -15.27 -7.41
CA ASN A 59 -37.77 -14.70 -7.16
C ASN A 59 -36.65 -15.52 -7.80
N ARG A 60 -36.68 -16.86 -7.68
CA ARG A 60 -35.71 -17.74 -8.34
C ARG A 60 -35.70 -17.52 -9.84
N LYS A 61 -36.87 -17.56 -10.48
CA LYS A 61 -37.02 -17.30 -11.91
C LYS A 61 -36.44 -15.94 -12.29
N TRP A 62 -36.73 -14.89 -11.50
CA TRP A 62 -36.17 -13.57 -11.74
C TRP A 62 -34.63 -13.54 -11.65
N PHE A 63 -34.03 -14.20 -10.66
CA PHE A 63 -32.58 -14.29 -10.49
C PHE A 63 -31.90 -15.07 -11.63
N GLU A 64 -32.53 -16.14 -12.11
CA GLU A 64 -32.07 -16.95 -13.24
C GLU A 64 -32.14 -16.17 -14.56
N GLU A 65 -33.21 -15.42 -14.80
CA GLU A 65 -33.40 -14.61 -16.00
C GLU A 65 -32.63 -13.28 -15.96
N ASN A 66 -32.22 -12.80 -14.77
CA ASN A 66 -31.57 -11.51 -14.59
C ASN A 66 -30.27 -11.60 -13.75
N PRO A 67 -29.31 -12.49 -14.10
CA PRO A 67 -28.13 -12.73 -13.28
C PRO A 67 -27.25 -11.50 -13.14
N ASP A 68 -27.14 -10.66 -14.18
CA ASP A 68 -26.30 -9.47 -14.15
C ASP A 68 -26.92 -8.34 -13.33
N LYS A 69 -28.25 -8.16 -13.40
CA LYS A 69 -28.95 -7.22 -12.52
C LYS A 69 -28.85 -7.65 -11.08
N ALA A 70 -28.97 -8.94 -10.79
CA ALA A 70 -28.76 -9.48 -9.45
C ALA A 70 -27.35 -9.20 -8.93
N LYS A 71 -26.32 -9.50 -9.73
CA LYS A 71 -24.92 -9.17 -9.40
C LYS A 71 -24.75 -7.68 -9.14
N GLN A 72 -25.35 -6.81 -9.96
CA GLN A 72 -25.29 -5.37 -9.78
C GLN A 72 -25.97 -4.92 -8.49
N CYS A 73 -27.15 -5.45 -8.16
CA CYS A 73 -27.82 -5.19 -6.90
C CYS A 73 -26.95 -5.62 -5.70
N TYR A 74 -26.34 -6.81 -5.76
CA TYR A 74 -25.41 -7.26 -4.71
C TYR A 74 -24.20 -6.33 -4.60
N ARG A 75 -23.58 -5.93 -5.71
CA ARG A 75 -22.46 -4.98 -5.71
C ARG A 75 -22.86 -3.65 -5.05
N ASN A 76 -24.01 -3.11 -5.41
CA ASN A 76 -24.51 -1.87 -4.83
C ASN A 76 -24.78 -2.01 -3.33
N TYR A 77 -25.39 -3.13 -2.92
CA TYR A 77 -25.63 -3.43 -1.52
C TYR A 77 -24.31 -3.53 -0.73
N TYR A 78 -23.33 -4.30 -1.21
CA TYR A 78 -22.02 -4.41 -0.57
C TYR A 78 -21.29 -3.08 -0.50
N ARG A 79 -21.35 -2.26 -1.56
CA ARG A 79 -20.73 -0.93 -1.58
C ARG A 79 -21.37 0.00 -0.55
N ALA A 80 -22.70 0.02 -0.47
CA ALA A 80 -23.43 0.83 0.50
C ALA A 80 -23.24 0.34 1.95
N ASN A 81 -22.92 -0.94 2.14
CA ASN A 81 -22.77 -1.58 3.46
C ASN A 81 -21.33 -2.06 3.72
N GLN A 82 -20.34 -1.43 3.08
CA GLN A 82 -18.96 -1.92 3.12
C GLN A 82 -18.40 -1.92 4.54
N GLU A 83 -18.68 -0.87 5.31
CA GLU A 83 -18.22 -0.75 6.70
C GLU A 83 -18.89 -1.78 7.59
N ALA A 84 -20.23 -1.90 7.53
CA ALA A 84 -20.98 -2.90 8.30
C ALA A 84 -20.54 -4.33 7.96
N ALA A 85 -20.29 -4.63 6.69
CA ALA A 85 -19.77 -5.94 6.27
C ALA A 85 -18.36 -6.19 6.81
N THR A 86 -17.49 -5.18 6.77
CA THR A 86 -16.13 -5.28 7.32
C THR A 86 -16.16 -5.52 8.82
N GLU A 87 -16.99 -4.76 9.53
CA GLU A 87 -17.14 -4.85 10.98
C GLU A 87 -17.72 -6.20 11.40
N TYR A 88 -18.76 -6.68 10.70
CA TYR A 88 -19.29 -8.03 10.90
C TYR A 88 -18.20 -9.10 10.72
N GLN A 89 -17.36 -9.00 9.69
CA GLN A 89 -16.27 -9.96 9.46
C GLN A 89 -15.18 -9.88 10.54
N ARG A 90 -14.86 -8.68 11.04
CA ARG A 90 -13.94 -8.49 12.18
C ARG A 90 -14.50 -9.16 13.43
N ASN A 91 -15.75 -8.84 13.79
CA ASN A 91 -16.40 -9.39 14.96
C ASN A 91 -16.55 -10.91 14.87
N ARG A 92 -16.89 -11.45 13.71
CA ARG A 92 -16.95 -12.91 13.52
C ARG A 92 -15.58 -13.58 13.68
N ARG A 93 -14.49 -12.96 13.18
CA ARG A 93 -13.13 -13.49 13.38
C ARG A 93 -12.68 -13.37 14.83
N ALA A 94 -13.01 -12.26 15.51
CA ALA A 94 -12.66 -12.02 16.91
C ALA A 94 -13.43 -12.92 17.88
N ALA A 95 -14.71 -13.22 17.59
CA ALA A 95 -15.54 -14.10 18.40
C ALA A 95 -15.07 -15.57 18.35
N ASN A 96 -14.44 -16.00 17.26
CA ASN A 96 -13.83 -17.32 17.17
C ASN A 96 -12.49 -17.31 16.42
N PRO A 97 -11.41 -16.85 17.08
CA PRO A 97 -10.08 -16.76 16.46
C PRO A 97 -9.53 -18.13 16.10
N GLN A 98 -9.78 -19.14 16.93
CA GLN A 98 -9.28 -20.50 16.71
C GLN A 98 -9.85 -21.11 15.42
N LEU A 99 -11.15 -20.95 15.16
CA LEU A 99 -11.78 -21.42 13.92
C LEU A 99 -11.24 -20.65 12.71
N ALA A 100 -11.03 -19.34 12.84
CA ALA A 100 -10.43 -18.53 11.78
C ALA A 100 -9.02 -19.04 11.44
N HIS A 101 -8.18 -19.27 12.46
CA HIS A 101 -6.84 -19.83 12.29
C HIS A 101 -6.86 -21.24 11.72
N ALA A 102 -7.77 -22.12 12.16
CA ALA A 102 -7.90 -23.47 11.64
C ALA A 102 -8.28 -23.47 10.14
N ARG A 103 -9.21 -22.61 9.75
CA ARG A 103 -9.59 -22.43 8.34
C ARG A 103 -8.43 -21.88 7.51
N ASP A 104 -7.73 -20.88 8.03
CA ASP A 104 -6.59 -20.29 7.34
C ASP A 104 -5.46 -21.33 7.18
N ARG A 105 -5.16 -22.13 8.22
CA ARG A 105 -4.23 -23.27 8.14
C ARG A 105 -4.65 -24.25 7.04
N ASN A 106 -5.89 -24.71 7.04
CA ASN A 106 -6.39 -25.65 6.03
C ASN A 106 -6.27 -25.09 4.61
N TYR A 107 -6.54 -23.79 4.43
CA TYR A 107 -6.36 -23.12 3.14
C TYR A 107 -4.89 -23.13 2.71
N TYR A 108 -3.96 -22.76 3.61
CA TYR A 108 -2.53 -22.75 3.29
C TYR A 108 -1.99 -24.14 3.01
N GLU A 109 -2.39 -25.16 3.77
CA GLU A 109 -1.99 -26.56 3.56
C GLU A 109 -2.42 -27.06 2.19
N LYS A 110 -3.70 -26.88 1.84
CA LYS A 110 -4.24 -27.33 0.54
C LYS A 110 -3.68 -26.55 -0.66
N ASN A 111 -3.27 -25.30 -0.45
CA ASN A 111 -2.82 -24.41 -1.52
C ASN A 111 -1.31 -24.12 -1.49
N ALA A 112 -0.53 -24.83 -0.67
CA ALA A 112 0.89 -24.56 -0.45
C ALA A 112 1.68 -24.52 -1.75
N ALA A 113 1.50 -25.51 -2.63
CA ALA A 113 2.17 -25.59 -3.92
C ALA A 113 1.83 -24.39 -4.84
N VAL A 114 0.55 -24.01 -4.90
CA VAL A 114 0.07 -22.88 -5.71
C VAL A 114 0.62 -21.56 -5.19
N ILE A 115 0.60 -21.36 -3.87
CA ILE A 115 1.13 -20.17 -3.21
C ILE A 115 2.64 -20.06 -3.46
N SER A 116 3.38 -21.15 -3.28
CA SER A 116 4.83 -21.20 -3.55
C SER A 116 5.15 -20.90 -5.01
N LYS A 117 4.38 -21.45 -5.96
CA LYS A 117 4.55 -21.18 -7.40
C LYS A 117 4.30 -19.71 -7.71
N ARG A 118 3.24 -19.10 -7.16
CA ARG A 118 2.95 -17.66 -7.33
C ARG A 118 4.05 -16.79 -6.72
N ALA A 119 4.54 -17.14 -5.53
CA ALA A 119 5.61 -16.42 -4.87
C ALA A 119 6.93 -16.49 -5.67
N ARG A 120 7.25 -17.65 -6.26
CA ARG A 120 8.40 -17.79 -7.16
C ARG A 120 8.24 -16.92 -8.41
N LYS A 121 7.12 -17.06 -9.10
CA LYS A 121 6.81 -16.25 -10.29
C LYS A 121 6.97 -14.75 -10.01
N TRP A 122 6.42 -14.27 -8.88
CA TRP A 122 6.56 -12.87 -8.51
C TRP A 122 8.01 -12.46 -8.28
N ARG A 123 8.83 -13.29 -7.60
CA ARG A 123 10.25 -12.99 -7.39
C ARG A 123 11.05 -12.93 -8.70
N ASP A 124 10.70 -13.79 -9.66
CA ASP A 124 11.35 -13.84 -10.97
C ASP A 124 10.97 -12.61 -11.81
N GLU A 125 9.70 -12.17 -11.74
CA GLU A 125 9.20 -10.97 -12.41
C GLU A 125 9.63 -9.65 -11.73
N HIS A 126 9.92 -9.68 -10.42
CA HIS A 126 10.23 -8.51 -9.59
C HIS A 126 11.52 -8.72 -8.76
N PRO A 127 12.68 -8.90 -9.42
CA PRO A 127 13.92 -9.28 -8.76
C PRO A 127 14.49 -8.15 -7.88
N GLU A 128 14.34 -6.88 -8.28
CA GLU A 128 14.84 -5.75 -7.50
C GLU A 128 14.06 -5.54 -6.21
N GLU A 129 12.73 -5.61 -6.27
CA GLU A 129 11.84 -5.49 -5.12
C GLU A 129 12.03 -6.66 -4.15
N SER A 130 12.25 -7.86 -4.68
CA SER A 130 12.60 -9.04 -3.89
C SER A 130 13.92 -8.84 -3.14
N ARG A 131 14.98 -8.42 -3.84
CA ARG A 131 16.30 -8.14 -3.23
C ARG A 131 16.19 -7.04 -2.18
N ALA A 132 15.43 -5.98 -2.44
CA ALA A 132 15.23 -4.89 -1.50
C ALA A 132 14.45 -5.35 -0.26
N LYS A 133 13.41 -6.19 -0.44
CA LYS A 133 12.66 -6.80 0.66
C LYS A 133 13.53 -7.71 1.51
N ASP A 134 14.34 -8.56 0.88
CA ASP A 134 15.25 -9.46 1.58
C ASP A 134 16.33 -8.69 2.33
N ALA A 135 16.89 -7.63 1.73
CA ALA A 135 17.84 -6.73 2.39
C ALA A 135 17.23 -6.12 3.66
N ARG A 136 16.00 -5.56 3.57
CA ARG A 136 15.27 -5.04 4.75
C ARG A 136 15.04 -6.12 5.81
N GLY A 137 14.64 -7.31 5.38
CA GLY A 137 14.42 -8.46 6.26
C GLY A 137 15.69 -8.91 7.00
N ARG A 138 16.86 -8.87 6.33
CA ARG A 138 18.15 -9.22 6.94
C ARG A 138 18.54 -8.27 8.07
N HIS A 139 18.43 -6.96 7.88
CA HIS A 139 18.74 -5.98 8.94
C HIS A 139 17.80 -6.12 10.14
N ALA A 140 16.49 -6.23 9.90
CA ALA A 140 15.51 -6.43 10.96
C ALA A 140 15.65 -7.77 11.70
N ARG A 141 16.10 -8.83 11.01
CA ARG A 141 16.38 -10.13 11.62
C ARG A 141 17.60 -10.06 12.54
N ARG A 142 18.71 -9.49 12.06
CA ARG A 142 19.95 -9.34 12.85
C ARG A 142 19.72 -8.52 14.12
N ALA A 143 18.91 -7.46 14.03
CA ALA A 143 18.54 -6.65 15.19
C ALA A 143 17.76 -7.47 16.23
N ARG A 144 16.74 -8.23 15.79
CA ARG A 144 15.95 -9.12 16.66
C ARG A 144 16.78 -10.22 17.31
N GLU A 145 17.65 -10.88 16.55
CA GLU A 145 18.54 -11.94 17.07
C GLU A 145 19.47 -11.43 18.16
N ARG A 146 19.79 -10.13 18.16
CA ARG A 146 20.66 -9.48 19.13
C ARG A 146 19.90 -8.71 20.20
N GLY A 147 18.56 -8.68 20.15
CA GLY A 147 17.72 -7.93 21.08
C GLY A 147 17.90 -6.42 21.01
N VAL A 148 18.43 -5.89 19.91
CA VAL A 148 18.67 -4.45 19.74
C VAL A 148 17.52 -3.79 18.98
N GLU A 149 17.26 -2.53 19.30
CA GLU A 149 16.21 -1.75 18.65
C GLU A 149 16.50 -1.57 17.15
N SER A 150 15.45 -1.51 16.34
CA SER A 150 15.57 -1.26 14.91
C SER A 150 14.40 -0.46 14.42
N GLU A 151 14.70 0.67 13.79
CA GLU A 151 13.68 1.50 13.17
C GLU A 151 13.79 1.49 11.64
N ARG A 152 12.71 1.91 10.97
CA ARG A 152 12.69 2.02 9.52
C ARG A 152 13.15 3.40 9.10
N LEU A 153 14.43 3.51 8.74
CA LEU A 153 15.01 4.76 8.25
C LEU A 153 15.08 4.83 6.74
N ASN A 154 14.90 6.05 6.22
CA ASN A 154 15.36 6.42 4.89
C ASN A 154 16.86 6.74 4.97
N PRO A 155 17.76 5.98 4.31
CA PRO A 155 19.20 6.27 4.30
C PRO A 155 19.54 7.70 3.87
N LEU A 156 18.74 8.29 2.98
CA LEU A 156 18.93 9.67 2.54
C LEU A 156 18.81 10.69 3.68
N ALA A 157 17.99 10.41 4.70
CA ALA A 157 17.80 11.32 5.82
C ALA A 157 19.09 11.45 6.65
N VAL A 158 19.84 10.35 6.83
CA VAL A 158 21.14 10.35 7.54
C VAL A 158 22.19 11.11 6.72
N PHE A 159 22.21 10.92 5.40
CA PHE A 159 23.12 11.69 4.55
C PHE A 159 22.83 13.19 4.59
N VAL A 160 21.55 13.57 4.59
CA VAL A 160 21.15 14.98 4.67
C VAL A 160 21.44 15.56 6.04
N SER A 161 21.21 14.83 7.15
CA SER A 161 21.50 15.33 8.49
C SER A 161 23.00 15.59 8.70
N ASP A 162 23.84 14.77 8.09
CA ASP A 162 25.29 14.88 8.17
C ASP A 162 25.88 15.80 7.10
N ASP A 163 25.04 16.57 6.38
CA ASP A 163 25.44 17.43 5.26
C ASP A 163 26.27 16.70 4.20
N TYR A 164 26.07 15.40 4.00
CA TYR A 164 26.92 14.57 3.13
C TYR A 164 28.42 14.69 3.48
N ILE A 165 28.74 14.75 4.77
CA ILE A 165 30.11 14.77 5.28
C ILE A 165 30.39 13.43 5.96
N CYS A 166 31.48 12.79 5.58
CA CYS A 166 31.98 11.61 6.29
C CYS A 166 32.33 11.99 7.73
N GLN A 167 31.60 11.46 8.70
CA GLN A 167 31.76 11.79 10.12
C GLN A 167 33.12 11.36 10.67
N ARG A 168 33.78 10.38 10.04
CA ARG A 168 35.11 9.90 10.45
C ARG A 168 36.26 10.75 9.91
N CYS A 169 36.25 11.12 8.62
CA CYS A 169 37.42 11.79 8.01
C CYS A 169 37.15 13.22 7.51
N GLY A 170 35.91 13.70 7.57
CA GLY A 170 35.51 15.03 7.10
C GLY A 170 35.39 15.16 5.58
N LEU A 171 35.60 14.07 4.84
CA LEU A 171 35.50 14.08 3.39
C LEU A 171 34.06 14.36 2.95
N ASN A 172 33.90 15.27 2.01
CA ASN A 172 32.65 15.48 1.29
C ASN A 172 32.32 14.23 0.47
N VAL A 173 31.16 13.63 0.76
CA VAL A 173 30.70 12.46 0.04
C VAL A 173 29.52 12.81 -0.87
N HIS A 174 29.21 11.95 -1.82
CA HIS A 174 28.04 12.12 -2.68
C HIS A 174 27.29 10.80 -2.88
N GLN A 175 26.01 10.89 -3.22
CA GLN A 175 25.22 9.70 -3.54
C GLN A 175 25.65 9.18 -4.93
N TYR A 176 26.40 8.09 -4.94
CA TYR A 176 26.80 7.43 -6.19
C TYR A 176 25.78 6.36 -6.62
N LYS A 177 25.31 6.40 -7.87
CA LYS A 177 24.32 5.47 -8.44
C LYS A 177 24.86 4.51 -9.51
N GLY A 178 26.16 4.54 -9.81
CA GLY A 178 26.79 3.68 -10.82
C GLY A 178 27.55 2.46 -10.24
N PRO A 179 28.14 1.62 -11.10
CA PRO A 179 29.13 0.63 -10.70
C PRO A 179 30.51 1.29 -10.48
N GLY A 180 31.04 1.23 -9.26
CA GLY A 180 32.43 1.61 -8.97
C GLY A 180 32.73 1.84 -7.49
N TRP A 181 34.01 1.70 -7.16
CA TRP A 181 34.57 1.90 -5.81
C TRP A 181 35.22 3.28 -5.73
N TYR A 182 34.42 4.29 -5.37
CA TYR A 182 34.89 5.67 -5.21
C TYR A 182 35.05 5.99 -3.75
N ARG A 183 36.19 6.58 -3.41
CA ARG A 183 36.53 6.97 -2.03
C ARG A 183 35.45 7.86 -1.40
N ASP A 184 34.92 8.79 -2.16
CA ASP A 184 33.91 9.78 -1.75
C ASP A 184 32.45 9.31 -1.93
N ARG A 185 32.23 8.02 -2.20
CA ARG A 185 30.89 7.44 -2.19
C ARG A 185 30.32 7.46 -0.77
N ALA A 186 29.13 8.04 -0.62
CA ALA A 186 28.39 8.04 0.64
C ALA A 186 27.89 6.63 0.99
N THR A 187 28.16 6.19 2.20
CA THR A 187 27.70 4.92 2.77
C THR A 187 27.14 5.15 4.17
N ILE A 188 26.16 4.35 4.56
CA ILE A 188 25.64 4.33 5.92
C ILE A 188 26.44 3.32 6.72
N ASP A 189 26.94 3.76 7.86
CA ASP A 189 27.63 2.92 8.84
C ASP A 189 26.99 3.08 10.22
N HIS A 190 27.18 2.08 11.08
CA HIS A 190 26.74 2.11 12.48
C HIS A 190 27.87 2.58 13.39
N ILE A 191 27.66 3.62 14.22
CA ILE A 191 28.68 4.15 15.15
C ILE A 191 29.19 3.03 16.07
N ILE A 192 28.29 2.36 16.78
CA ILE A 192 28.54 1.11 17.49
C ILE A 192 28.08 0.00 16.57
N ALA A 193 28.98 -0.92 16.23
CA ALA A 193 28.65 -2.00 15.33
C ALA A 193 27.52 -2.85 15.90
N LEU A 194 26.55 -3.22 15.06
CA LEU A 194 25.57 -4.25 15.40
C LEU A 194 26.25 -5.53 15.88
N ALA A 195 27.45 -5.81 15.34
CA ALA A 195 28.24 -7.01 15.55
C ALA A 195 28.92 -7.10 16.94
N ASN A 196 29.06 -5.98 17.67
CA ASN A 196 29.83 -5.93 18.92
C ASN A 196 29.27 -6.90 19.99
N THR A 197 30.17 -7.58 20.69
CA THR A 197 29.90 -8.64 21.66
C THR A 197 29.45 -8.11 23.03
N ASN A 198 29.77 -6.85 23.38
CA ASN A 198 29.44 -6.23 24.67
C ASN A 198 28.20 -5.33 24.60
N ARG A 199 27.12 -5.86 24.00
CA ARG A 199 25.90 -5.15 23.54
C ARG A 199 26.17 -4.34 22.27
N GLY A 200 25.86 -4.95 21.13
CA GLY A 200 25.90 -4.29 19.82
C GLY A 200 25.05 -3.03 19.78
N GLY A 201 25.42 -2.10 18.91
CA GLY A 201 24.64 -0.90 18.69
C GLY A 201 23.25 -1.21 18.11
N ASP A 202 22.31 -0.29 18.29
CA ASP A 202 20.97 -0.37 17.72
C ASP A 202 20.95 0.03 16.23
N ASN A 203 19.87 -0.31 15.53
CA ASN A 203 19.71 -0.03 14.11
C ASN A 203 18.87 1.24 13.88
N THR A 204 19.04 2.23 14.74
CA THR A 204 18.34 3.54 14.74
C THR A 204 19.19 4.63 14.09
N SER A 205 18.67 5.85 14.00
CA SER A 205 19.29 7.02 13.39
C SER A 205 20.42 7.52 14.26
N ASN A 206 20.27 7.38 15.58
CA ASN A 206 21.24 7.82 16.57
C ASN A 206 22.54 7.01 16.50
N ASN A 207 22.46 5.76 16.07
CA ASN A 207 23.60 4.90 15.88
C ASN A 207 23.99 4.74 14.41
N ARG A 208 23.48 5.57 13.50
CA ARG A 208 23.90 5.57 12.10
C ARG A 208 24.51 6.91 11.72
N GLN A 209 25.55 6.84 10.90
CA GLN A 209 26.26 8.02 10.41
C GLN A 209 26.67 7.85 8.96
N THR A 210 26.92 8.99 8.33
CA THR A 210 27.49 9.09 7.00
C THR A 210 28.98 8.81 7.05
N MET A 211 29.42 7.80 6.29
CA MET A 211 30.83 7.51 6.07
C MET A 211 31.15 7.43 4.59
N CYS A 212 32.37 7.83 4.23
CA CYS A 212 32.91 7.54 2.92
C CYS A 212 33.24 6.04 2.80
N SER A 213 33.24 5.51 1.58
CA SER A 213 33.41 4.07 1.34
C SER A 213 34.71 3.50 1.93
N MET A 214 35.81 4.26 1.88
CA MET A 214 37.09 3.86 2.45
C MET A 214 37.02 3.75 3.97
N CYS A 215 36.55 4.80 4.64
CA CYS A 215 36.49 4.83 6.09
C CYS A 215 35.52 3.77 6.65
N ASN A 216 34.42 3.50 5.96
CA ASN A 216 33.50 2.42 6.32
C ASN A 216 34.16 1.04 6.17
N SER A 217 34.89 0.83 5.07
CA SER A 217 35.61 -0.43 4.83
C SER A 217 36.74 -0.68 5.83
N GLU A 218 37.48 0.38 6.19
CA GLU A 218 38.51 0.33 7.23
C GLU A 218 37.94 0.06 8.63
N LYS A 219 36.73 0.55 8.92
CA LYS A 219 36.04 0.29 10.20
C LYS A 219 35.57 -1.16 10.28
N GLY A 220 35.04 -1.70 9.19
CA GLY A 220 34.56 -3.07 9.12
C GLY A 220 33.48 -3.36 10.17
N HIS A 221 33.73 -4.33 11.04
CA HIS A 221 32.80 -4.75 12.10
C HIS A 221 33.10 -4.13 13.48
N GLY A 222 34.07 -3.23 13.56
CA GLY A 222 34.38 -2.50 14.79
C GLY A 222 33.50 -1.27 14.99
N ASP A 223 33.60 -0.68 16.17
CA ASP A 223 32.98 0.61 16.49
C ASP A 223 33.77 1.76 15.87
N ASP A 224 33.10 2.88 15.60
CA ASP A 224 33.74 4.09 15.15
C ASP A 224 34.37 4.81 16.33
N ASP A 225 35.68 5.04 16.22
CA ASP A 225 36.47 5.73 17.24
C ASP A 225 36.27 7.26 17.12
N PRO A 226 35.62 7.91 18.10
CA PRO A 226 35.32 9.34 18.03
C PRO A 226 36.58 10.22 17.99
N THR A 227 37.72 9.71 18.43
CA THR A 227 38.99 10.46 18.43
C THR A 227 39.56 10.66 17.03
N ARG A 228 39.11 9.86 16.06
CA ARG A 228 39.50 10.00 14.64
C ARG A 228 38.70 11.05 13.89
N ARG A 229 37.64 11.59 14.51
CA ARG A 229 36.77 12.59 13.88
C ARG A 229 37.54 13.90 13.62
N PRO A 230 37.19 14.65 12.56
CA PRO A 230 37.81 15.95 12.31
C PRO A 230 37.58 16.88 13.50
N SER A 231 38.57 17.71 13.84
CA SER A 231 38.33 18.79 14.80
C SER A 231 37.18 19.69 14.33
N ALA A 232 36.43 20.28 15.25
CA ALA A 232 35.32 21.18 14.91
C ALA A 232 35.76 22.30 13.95
N ALA A 233 36.98 22.81 14.12
CA ALA A 233 37.59 23.81 13.24
C ALA A 233 37.87 23.29 11.81
N ARG A 234 38.17 22.00 11.64
CA ARG A 234 38.31 21.38 10.30
C ARG A 234 36.95 21.19 9.64
N ALA A 235 35.95 20.69 10.38
CA ALA A 235 34.59 20.52 9.86
C ALA A 235 33.95 21.84 9.41
N VAL A 236 34.12 22.93 10.18
CA VAL A 236 33.64 24.27 9.81
C VAL A 236 34.33 24.80 8.55
N ARG A 237 35.66 24.60 8.42
CA ARG A 237 36.41 25.01 7.22
C ARG A 237 35.96 24.25 5.98
N ASP A 238 35.79 22.94 6.09
CA ASP A 238 35.37 22.07 4.98
C ASP A 238 33.93 22.39 4.54
N LYS A 239 33.03 22.67 5.50
CA LYS A 239 31.67 23.16 5.23
C LYS A 239 31.68 24.51 4.50
N ALA A 240 32.43 25.49 5.02
CA ALA A 240 32.50 26.82 4.42
C ALA A 240 33.14 26.80 3.01
N ALA A 241 34.14 25.95 2.78
CA ALA A 241 34.72 25.76 1.45
C ALA A 241 33.75 25.09 0.44
N ARG A 242 32.82 24.25 0.91
CA ARG A 242 31.72 23.73 0.09
C ARG A 242 30.68 24.80 -0.24
N ASP A 243 30.25 25.58 0.75
CA ASP A 243 29.24 26.63 0.55
C ASP A 243 29.71 27.70 -0.46
N ARG A 244 31.03 27.91 -0.54
CA ARG A 244 31.68 28.78 -1.55
C ARG A 244 31.94 28.10 -2.91
N GLY A 245 31.62 26.82 -3.07
CA GLY A 245 31.84 26.05 -4.29
C GLY A 245 33.32 25.72 -4.59
N GLU A 246 34.23 25.96 -3.64
CA GLU A 246 35.69 25.88 -3.81
C GLU A 246 36.20 24.43 -3.86
N LEU A 247 35.42 23.47 -3.35
CA LEU A 247 35.73 22.04 -3.32
C LEU A 247 35.24 21.26 -4.57
N SER A 248 34.95 21.95 -5.69
CA SER A 248 34.44 21.30 -6.94
C SER A 248 35.33 21.42 -8.18
N ARG A 249 36.61 21.84 -8.06
CA ARG A 249 37.51 21.91 -9.23
C ARG A 249 38.14 20.59 -9.66
N ASP A 250 38.21 19.58 -8.77
CA ASP A 250 38.76 18.26 -9.11
C ASP A 250 37.80 17.40 -9.96
N ILE A 251 36.54 17.82 -10.12
CA ILE A 251 35.49 17.10 -10.86
C ILE A 251 35.55 17.43 -12.36
N GLN A 252 35.89 18.67 -12.75
CA GLN A 252 36.01 19.00 -14.19
C GLN A 252 37.32 18.49 -14.81
N MET A 253 38.40 18.40 -14.03
CA MET A 253 39.71 17.99 -14.55
C MET A 253 39.90 16.47 -14.65
N SER A 254 39.23 15.67 -13.81
CA SER A 254 39.34 14.20 -13.83
C SER A 254 38.54 13.58 -14.98
N ASP A 255 37.37 14.11 -15.32
CA ASP A 255 36.56 13.62 -16.44
C ASP A 255 37.20 13.90 -17.80
N GLU A 256 37.83 15.06 -18.03
CA GLU A 256 38.54 15.35 -19.28
C GLU A 256 39.87 14.60 -19.41
N ALA A 257 40.62 14.46 -18.31
CA ALA A 257 41.88 13.72 -18.31
C ALA A 257 41.67 12.20 -18.43
N GLN A 258 40.62 11.63 -17.80
CA GLN A 258 40.23 10.23 -18.00
C GLN A 258 39.56 9.98 -19.35
N ALA A 259 38.75 10.89 -19.88
CA ALA A 259 38.18 10.76 -21.23
C ALA A 259 39.28 10.78 -22.31
N LYS A 260 40.34 11.58 -22.15
CA LYS A 260 41.52 11.56 -23.04
C LYS A 260 42.32 10.26 -22.92
N ARG A 261 42.45 9.70 -21.70
CA ARG A 261 43.13 8.40 -21.47
C ARG A 261 42.38 7.21 -22.06
N ILE A 262 41.04 7.26 -22.09
CA ILE A 262 40.19 6.19 -22.65
C ILE A 262 40.17 6.26 -24.19
N ARG A 263 40.12 7.46 -24.78
CA ARG A 263 40.18 7.64 -26.25
C ARG A 263 41.53 7.25 -26.87
N GLY A 264 42.62 7.31 -26.11
CA GLY A 264 43.95 6.85 -26.55
C GLY A 264 44.17 5.34 -26.48
N ARG A 265 43.31 4.59 -25.78
CA ARG A 265 43.48 3.15 -25.55
C ARG A 265 42.67 2.25 -26.51
N TYR A 266 41.77 2.86 -27.30
CA TYR A 266 40.97 2.20 -28.33
C TYR A 266 41.21 2.86 -29.69
N ARG A 267 42.47 2.87 -30.13
CA ARG A 267 42.86 3.17 -31.51
C ARG A 267 43.65 1.99 -32.06
N ILE A 268 42.92 0.90 -32.33
CA ILE A 268 43.22 -0.15 -33.32
C ILE A 268 41.86 -0.58 -33.88
#